data_AF-A0AAW2A2V0-F1
#
_entry.id   AF-A0AAW2A2V0-F1
#
_cell.length_a   1.000
_cell.length_b   1.000
_cell.length_c   1.000
_cell.angle_alpha   90.00
_cell.angle_beta   90.00
_cell.angle_gamma   90.00
#
_symmetry.space_group_name_H-M   'P 1'
#
loop_
_entity.id
_entity.type
_entity.pdbx_description
1 polymer ?
#
loop_
_entity_poly.entity_id
_entity_poly.type
_entity_poly.pdbx_seq_one_letter_code
_entity_poly.pdbx_strand_id
1 'polypeptide(L)'
;KVFMGNKKEIAESRIPELNNYMKRLLCLPTWVLLDDLIRMFFYQTETDSQQVPRALRRLRPPTRKVKTVKPKTDLFSSPRAEAVFDFSGSGRLELSLKAGDVIFLLRRVNVDWLEGTVRDKTGIFPESFVKIIKPLPESDSDEEGGASKNGKRAQSSYSCLHCYLLQPEGIDTRDICVEEDLSIQPSYEDLLSRMRELFQVEDIALNYRDPKGDLIRILDNEDVALMVQESKQTGSKVKRPVNQFPWELLVTHAKDLTVYNTEY
;
A
#
# COMPACT_ATOMS: atom_id res chain seq x y z
N LYS A 1 24.69 1.97 36.00
CA LYS A 1 25.60 0.84 35.69
C LYS A 1 26.03 0.97 34.24
N VAL A 2 27.33 0.85 33.95
CA VAL A 2 27.84 0.75 32.58
C VAL A 2 27.90 -0.73 32.25
N PHE A 3 27.16 -1.16 31.23
CA PHE A 3 27.15 -2.55 30.78
C PHE A 3 28.05 -2.67 29.55
N MET A 4 29.04 -3.56 29.61
CA MET A 4 29.97 -3.85 28.52
C MET A 4 29.73 -5.28 28.04
N GLY A 5 29.52 -5.48 26.75
CA GLY A 5 29.23 -6.79 26.16
C GLY A 5 28.17 -6.75 25.06
N ASN A 6 27.73 -7.92 24.61
CA ASN A 6 26.71 -8.07 23.58
C ASN A 6 25.35 -7.54 24.07
N LYS A 7 24.75 -6.61 23.30
CA LYS A 7 23.49 -5.95 23.66
C LYS A 7 22.35 -6.94 23.92
N LYS A 8 22.29 -8.07 23.20
CA LYS A 8 21.25 -9.09 23.34
C LYS A 8 21.36 -9.80 24.70
N GLU A 9 22.55 -10.30 25.02
CA GLU A 9 22.83 -11.00 26.28
C GLU A 9 22.64 -10.09 27.51
N ILE A 10 23.01 -8.80 27.39
CA ILE A 10 22.77 -7.80 28.43
C ILE A 10 21.26 -7.57 28.61
N ALA A 11 20.46 -7.56 27.55
CA ALA A 11 19.02 -7.39 27.66
C ALA A 11 18.35 -8.62 28.28
N GLU A 12 18.71 -9.82 27.83
CA GLU A 12 18.16 -11.09 28.32
C GLU A 12 18.47 -11.32 29.81
N SER A 13 19.71 -11.04 30.24
CA SER A 13 20.11 -11.14 31.66
C SER A 13 19.35 -10.17 32.58
N ARG A 14 18.79 -9.08 32.05
CA ARG A 14 18.02 -8.09 32.82
C ARG A 14 16.54 -8.40 32.93
N ILE A 15 16.00 -9.32 32.13
CA ILE A 15 14.57 -9.67 32.15
C ILE A 15 14.09 -10.02 33.58
N PRO A 16 14.78 -10.89 34.36
CA PRO A 16 14.34 -11.23 35.71
C PRO A 16 14.35 -10.03 36.68
N GLU A 17 15.38 -9.19 36.60
CA GLU A 17 15.49 -7.98 37.44
C GLU A 17 14.38 -6.99 37.14
N LEU A 18 14.10 -6.74 35.85
CA LEU A 18 13.04 -5.83 35.41
C LEU A 18 11.66 -6.35 35.78
N ASN A 19 11.40 -7.66 35.62
CA ASN A 19 10.14 -8.27 36.04
C ASN A 19 9.92 -8.14 37.55
N ASN A 20 10.96 -8.36 38.36
CA ASN A 20 10.88 -8.18 39.80
C ASN A 20 10.64 -6.70 40.18
N TYR A 21 11.33 -5.77 39.51
CA TYR A 21 11.10 -4.35 39.69
C TYR A 21 9.65 -3.95 39.39
N MET A 22 9.09 -4.37 38.24
CA MET A 22 7.69 -4.10 37.89
C MET A 22 6.71 -4.68 38.90
N LYS A 23 6.92 -5.93 39.35
CA LYS A 23 6.09 -6.56 40.39
C LYS A 23 6.11 -5.75 41.68
N ARG A 24 7.30 -5.32 42.14
CA ARG A 24 7.42 -4.49 43.36
C ARG A 24 6.78 -3.12 43.20
N LEU A 25 6.90 -2.51 42.02
CA LEU A 25 6.29 -1.22 41.70
C LEU A 25 4.76 -1.31 41.75
N LEU A 26 4.17 -2.36 41.17
CA LEU A 26 2.72 -2.60 41.18
C LEU A 26 2.16 -2.99 42.55
N CYS A 27 3.00 -3.41 43.50
CA CYS A 27 2.61 -3.68 44.89
C CYS A 27 2.69 -2.44 45.80
N LEU A 28 3.06 -1.26 45.28
CA LEU A 28 3.06 -0.03 46.06
C LEU A 28 1.63 0.45 46.35
N PRO A 29 1.45 1.32 47.36
CA PRO A 29 0.14 1.89 47.68
C PRO A 29 -0.52 2.57 46.47
N THR A 30 -1.86 2.53 46.41
CA THR A 30 -2.65 3.05 45.28
C THR A 30 -2.37 4.51 44.95
N TRP A 31 -2.09 5.34 45.96
CA TRP A 31 -1.77 6.76 45.73
C TRP A 31 -0.45 6.96 44.97
N VAL A 32 0.51 6.02 45.07
CA VAL A 32 1.73 6.00 44.25
C VAL A 32 1.41 5.52 42.84
N LEU A 33 0.55 4.50 42.69
CA LEU A 33 0.16 3.97 41.38
C LEU A 33 -0.66 4.95 40.54
N LEU A 34 -1.35 5.90 41.18
CA LEU A 34 -2.10 6.97 40.53
C LEU A 34 -1.23 8.16 40.10
N ASP A 35 0.08 8.13 40.39
CA ASP A 35 1.01 9.10 39.82
C ASP A 35 1.02 9.03 38.29
N ASP A 36 0.98 10.19 37.63
CA ASP A 36 0.83 10.26 36.18
C ASP A 36 2.00 9.61 35.42
N LEU A 37 3.22 9.68 35.95
CA LEU A 37 4.38 9.07 35.28
C LEU A 37 4.31 7.55 35.37
N ILE A 38 3.89 7.01 36.51
CA ILE A 38 3.72 5.57 36.69
C ILE A 38 2.55 5.07 35.83
N ARG A 39 1.44 5.81 35.81
CA ARG A 39 0.29 5.48 34.98
C ARG A 39 0.64 5.52 33.49
N MET A 40 1.35 6.55 33.02
CA MET A 40 1.83 6.64 31.65
C MET A 40 2.80 5.52 31.28
N PHE A 41 3.68 5.11 32.21
CA PHE A 41 4.63 4.02 31.98
C PHE A 41 3.95 2.67 31.72
N PHE A 42 2.81 2.40 32.38
CA PHE A 42 2.04 1.15 32.20
C PHE A 42 0.89 1.27 31.19
N TYR A 43 0.55 2.48 30.74
CA TYR A 43 -0.53 2.69 29.79
C TYR A 43 -0.13 2.21 28.39
N GLN A 44 -1.01 1.48 27.71
CA GLN A 44 -0.79 1.11 26.31
C GLN A 44 -0.85 2.36 25.45
N THR A 45 0.29 2.81 24.95
CA THR A 45 0.33 3.93 24.00
C THR A 45 -0.13 3.48 22.62
N GLU A 46 -0.47 4.44 21.75
CA GLU A 46 -0.74 4.17 20.35
C GLU A 46 0.46 3.53 19.63
N THR A 47 1.68 3.81 20.11
CA THR A 47 2.89 3.16 19.59
C THR A 47 2.96 1.69 20.03
N ASP A 48 2.59 1.38 21.28
CA ASP A 48 2.58 -0.01 21.78
C ASP A 48 1.52 -0.84 21.06
N SER A 49 0.33 -0.30 20.83
CA SER A 49 -0.73 -1.00 20.09
C SER A 49 -0.37 -1.29 18.64
N GLN A 50 0.45 -0.44 17.99
CA GLN A 50 0.99 -0.72 16.66
C GLN A 50 2.14 -1.73 16.68
N GLN A 51 2.92 -1.77 17.76
CA GLN A 51 4.04 -2.70 17.91
C GLN A 51 3.63 -4.10 18.34
N VAL A 52 2.53 -4.29 19.08
CA VAL A 52 2.06 -5.62 19.54
C VAL A 52 1.69 -6.55 18.37
N PRO A 53 0.87 -6.15 17.38
CA PRO A 53 0.65 -6.95 16.17
C PRO A 53 1.98 -7.22 15.47
N ARG A 54 2.86 -6.22 15.38
CA ARG A 54 4.15 -6.36 14.72
C ARG A 54 5.09 -7.35 15.42
N ALA A 55 5.13 -7.38 16.75
CA ALA A 55 5.97 -8.26 17.54
C ALA A 55 5.50 -9.70 17.44
N LEU A 56 4.20 -9.95 17.62
CA LEU A 56 3.60 -11.28 17.43
C LEU A 56 3.78 -11.77 15.98
N ARG A 57 3.65 -10.86 15.00
CA ARG A 57 3.89 -11.17 13.59
C ARG A 57 5.38 -11.38 13.27
N ARG A 58 6.32 -10.82 14.05
CA ARG A 58 7.78 -11.05 13.96
C ARG A 58 8.25 -12.30 14.72
N LEU A 59 7.41 -12.87 15.59
CA LEU A 59 7.61 -14.22 16.10
C LEU A 59 7.36 -15.28 15.02
N ARG A 60 6.70 -14.89 13.91
CA ARG A 60 6.74 -15.71 12.69
C ARG A 60 8.19 -15.79 12.19
N PRO A 61 8.64 -16.93 11.69
CA PRO A 61 9.98 -17.09 11.16
C PRO A 61 10.35 -15.96 10.18
N PRO A 62 11.56 -15.37 10.30
CA PRO A 62 11.97 -14.25 9.48
C PRO A 62 12.12 -14.67 8.01
N THR A 63 11.28 -14.11 7.15
CA THR A 63 11.32 -14.38 5.71
C THR A 63 12.47 -13.58 5.09
N ARG A 64 13.60 -14.24 4.77
CA ARG A 64 14.73 -13.57 4.11
C ARG A 64 14.22 -12.89 2.84
N LYS A 65 14.61 -11.62 2.67
CA LYS A 65 14.44 -10.80 1.46
C LYS A 65 14.49 -11.64 0.20
N VAL A 66 13.34 -11.96 -0.37
CA VAL A 66 13.27 -12.51 -1.72
C VAL A 66 13.89 -11.43 -2.59
N LYS A 67 15.04 -11.74 -3.21
CA LYS A 67 15.60 -10.93 -4.29
C LYS A 67 14.61 -11.00 -5.44
N THR A 68 13.55 -10.21 -5.35
CA THR A 68 12.80 -9.87 -6.54
C THR A 68 13.80 -9.15 -7.41
N VAL A 69 14.14 -9.77 -8.54
CA VAL A 69 14.49 -9.00 -9.72
C VAL A 69 13.42 -7.92 -9.76
N LYS A 70 13.78 -6.64 -9.56
CA LYS A 70 12.81 -5.57 -9.76
C LYS A 70 12.25 -5.85 -11.14
N PRO A 71 10.98 -6.28 -11.26
CA PRO A 71 10.43 -6.43 -12.59
C PRO A 71 10.64 -5.05 -13.21
N LYS A 72 11.17 -5.01 -14.44
CA LYS A 72 11.04 -3.79 -15.22
C LYS A 72 9.55 -3.48 -15.10
N THR A 73 9.21 -2.41 -14.39
CA THR A 73 7.84 -2.00 -14.16
C THR A 73 7.19 -2.17 -15.50
N ASP A 74 6.28 -3.13 -15.63
CA ASP A 74 5.52 -3.23 -16.84
C ASP A 74 4.58 -2.04 -16.71
N LEU A 75 5.09 -0.85 -17.08
CA LEU A 75 4.40 0.44 -17.15
C LEU A 75 3.18 0.37 -18.10
N PHE A 76 2.79 -0.85 -18.49
CA PHE A 76 1.94 -1.26 -19.59
C PHE A 76 0.58 -1.81 -19.15
N SER A 77 0.30 -1.97 -17.85
CA SER A 77 -1.05 -2.30 -17.36
C SER A 77 -1.92 -1.13 -16.91
N SER A 78 -1.38 0.06 -16.63
CA SER A 78 -2.22 1.22 -16.29
C SER A 78 -2.83 1.89 -17.54
N PRO A 79 -4.08 2.41 -17.47
CA PRO A 79 -4.65 3.32 -18.46
C PRO A 79 -3.68 4.45 -18.78
N ARG A 80 -3.41 4.63 -20.06
CA ARG A 80 -2.42 5.59 -20.52
C ARG A 80 -2.66 6.00 -21.96
N ALA A 81 -2.12 7.15 -22.29
CA ALA A 81 -2.15 7.70 -23.63
C ALA A 81 -0.77 8.26 -23.99
N GLU A 82 -0.50 8.38 -25.27
CA GLU A 82 0.69 9.06 -25.79
C GLU A 82 0.27 10.39 -26.41
N ALA A 83 0.93 11.48 -26.05
CA ALA A 83 0.70 12.78 -26.67
C ALA A 83 1.11 12.73 -28.15
N VAL A 84 0.17 13.01 -29.04
CA VAL A 84 0.44 13.11 -30.49
C VAL A 84 0.79 14.53 -30.90
N PHE A 85 0.43 15.53 -30.08
CA PHE A 85 0.74 16.93 -30.29
C PHE A 85 1.25 17.59 -29.00
N ASP A 86 2.02 18.67 -29.14
CA ASP A 86 2.36 19.54 -28.03
C ASP A 86 1.10 20.27 -27.54
N PHE A 87 0.91 20.31 -26.22
CA PHE A 87 -0.16 21.07 -25.58
C PHE A 87 0.42 21.95 -24.48
N SER A 88 0.23 23.25 -24.58
CA SER A 88 0.69 24.21 -23.56
C SER A 88 -0.48 24.62 -22.68
N GLY A 89 -0.54 24.02 -21.49
CA GLY A 89 -1.56 24.36 -20.50
C GLY A 89 -1.43 25.83 -20.06
N SER A 90 -2.53 26.56 -20.15
CA SER A 90 -2.63 27.99 -19.86
C SER A 90 -2.90 28.28 -18.37
N GLY A 91 -3.46 27.31 -17.64
CA GLY A 91 -3.86 27.44 -16.23
C GLY A 91 -3.16 26.46 -15.28
N ARG A 92 -3.31 26.67 -13.96
CA ARG A 92 -2.79 25.76 -12.92
C ARG A 92 -3.39 24.36 -12.92
N LEU A 93 -4.56 24.21 -13.56
CA LEU A 93 -5.29 22.95 -13.69
C LEU A 93 -4.89 22.16 -14.95
N GLU A 94 -4.33 22.84 -15.96
CA GLU A 94 -4.03 22.24 -17.26
C GLU A 94 -2.63 21.64 -17.28
N LEU A 95 -2.52 20.42 -17.80
CA LEU A 95 -1.26 19.69 -17.90
C LEU A 95 -0.58 20.02 -19.23
N SER A 96 0.63 20.56 -19.19
CA SER A 96 1.40 20.77 -20.42
C SER A 96 2.04 19.47 -20.90
N LEU A 97 1.85 19.15 -22.19
CA LEU A 97 2.32 17.93 -22.85
C LEU A 97 3.30 18.27 -23.97
N LYS A 98 4.27 17.38 -24.21
CA LYS A 98 5.04 17.35 -25.46
C LYS A 98 4.69 16.10 -26.25
N ALA A 99 4.67 16.20 -27.58
CA ALA A 99 4.51 15.06 -28.46
C ALA A 99 5.51 13.94 -28.10
N GLY A 100 5.01 12.71 -28.01
CA GLY A 100 5.73 11.53 -27.53
C GLY A 100 5.70 11.31 -26.02
N ASP A 101 5.11 12.22 -25.24
CA ASP A 101 4.93 12.00 -23.79
C ASP A 101 3.93 10.87 -23.51
N VAL A 102 4.32 9.94 -22.64
CA VAL A 102 3.42 8.90 -22.11
C VAL A 102 2.76 9.40 -20.84
N ILE A 103 1.44 9.47 -20.86
CA ILE A 103 0.60 10.06 -19.82
C ILE A 103 -0.20 8.96 -19.15
N PHE A 104 -0.14 8.87 -17.83
CA PHE A 104 -1.00 7.98 -17.05
C PHE A 104 -2.37 8.63 -16.89
N LEU A 105 -3.43 7.95 -17.33
CA LEU A 105 -4.80 8.46 -17.25
C LEU A 105 -5.33 8.26 -15.84
N LEU A 106 -5.88 9.32 -15.25
CA LEU A 106 -6.44 9.33 -13.89
C LEU A 106 -7.96 9.25 -13.89
N ARG A 107 -8.63 10.01 -14.75
CA ARG A 107 -10.09 9.97 -14.94
C ARG A 107 -10.50 10.72 -16.20
N ARG A 108 -11.72 10.49 -16.65
CA ARG A 108 -12.36 11.30 -17.67
C ARG A 108 -13.10 12.45 -16.99
N VAL A 109 -12.83 13.69 -17.42
CA VAL A 109 -13.46 14.88 -16.87
C VAL A 109 -14.77 15.16 -17.61
N ASN A 110 -14.74 15.05 -18.94
CA ASN A 110 -15.89 15.15 -19.83
C ASN A 110 -15.55 14.50 -21.19
N VAL A 111 -16.37 14.73 -22.21
CA VAL A 111 -16.19 14.17 -23.55
C VAL A 111 -14.89 14.65 -24.22
N ASP A 112 -14.38 15.83 -23.91
CA ASP A 112 -13.21 16.40 -24.59
C ASP A 112 -11.94 16.39 -23.74
N TRP A 113 -12.06 16.17 -22.42
CA TRP A 113 -10.96 16.35 -21.45
C TRP A 113 -10.73 15.12 -20.58
N LEU A 114 -9.46 14.75 -20.49
CA LEU A 114 -8.94 13.72 -19.58
C LEU A 114 -8.08 14.38 -18.51
N GLU A 115 -8.05 13.78 -17.33
CA GLU A 115 -7.05 14.09 -16.31
C GLU A 115 -5.98 13.01 -16.32
N GLY A 116 -4.72 13.41 -16.20
CA GLY A 116 -3.60 12.48 -16.20
C GLY A 116 -2.37 13.03 -15.50
N THR A 117 -1.33 12.22 -15.45
CA THR A 117 -0.02 12.58 -14.88
C THR A 117 1.09 12.32 -15.86
N VAL A 118 1.99 13.30 -16.01
CA VAL A 118 3.23 13.19 -16.78
C VAL A 118 4.34 13.96 -16.08
N ARG A 119 5.55 13.38 -15.99
CA ARG A 119 6.74 14.02 -15.36
C ARG A 119 6.43 14.65 -13.98
N ASP A 120 5.77 13.90 -13.11
CA ASP A 120 5.37 14.33 -11.75
C ASP A 120 4.40 15.54 -11.69
N LYS A 121 3.78 15.90 -12.82
CA LYS A 121 2.73 16.93 -12.90
C LYS A 121 1.40 16.29 -13.23
N THR A 122 0.36 16.72 -12.52
CA THR A 122 -1.03 16.29 -12.75
C THR A 122 -1.85 17.46 -13.23
N GLY A 123 -2.75 17.19 -14.16
CA GLY A 123 -3.72 18.15 -14.62
C GLY A 123 -4.57 17.59 -15.76
N ILE A 124 -5.43 18.43 -16.28
CA ILE A 124 -6.34 18.10 -17.38
C ILE A 124 -5.70 18.44 -18.73
N PHE A 125 -6.01 17.66 -19.76
CA PHE A 125 -5.61 17.90 -21.13
C PHE A 125 -6.68 17.40 -22.09
N PRO A 126 -6.76 17.95 -23.31
CA PRO A 126 -7.74 17.52 -24.30
C PRO A 126 -7.44 16.12 -24.84
N GLU A 127 -8.45 15.26 -24.92
CA GLU A 127 -8.32 13.89 -25.45
C GLU A 127 -7.82 13.89 -26.90
N SER A 128 -8.23 14.87 -27.70
CA SER A 128 -7.83 15.00 -29.11
C SER A 128 -6.31 15.20 -29.32
N PHE A 129 -5.56 15.53 -28.27
CA PHE A 129 -4.11 15.71 -28.31
C PHE A 129 -3.34 14.44 -27.97
N VAL A 130 -4.04 13.35 -27.64
CA VAL A 130 -3.42 12.09 -27.25
C VAL A 130 -3.99 10.92 -28.05
N LYS A 131 -3.19 9.87 -28.18
CA LYS A 131 -3.61 8.56 -28.65
C LYS A 131 -3.75 7.63 -27.45
N ILE A 132 -4.97 7.16 -27.19
CA ILE A 132 -5.22 6.20 -26.12
C ILE A 132 -4.50 4.88 -26.43
N ILE A 133 -3.59 4.47 -25.55
CA ILE A 133 -2.90 3.17 -25.63
C ILE A 133 -3.69 2.14 -24.83
N LYS A 134 -4.12 2.52 -23.63
CA LYS A 134 -5.01 1.72 -22.77
C LYS A 134 -6.10 2.64 -22.22
N PRO A 135 -7.39 2.38 -22.50
CA PRO A 135 -8.47 3.23 -22.03
C PRO A 135 -8.62 3.15 -20.51
N LEU A 136 -9.28 4.16 -19.95
CA LEU A 136 -9.82 4.07 -18.59
C LEU A 136 -10.90 2.98 -18.55
N PRO A 137 -11.13 2.33 -17.39
CA PRO A 137 -12.28 1.44 -17.22
C PRO A 137 -13.57 2.23 -17.53
N GLU A 138 -14.46 1.65 -18.33
CA GLU A 138 -15.78 2.23 -18.57
C GLU A 138 -16.58 2.14 -17.26
N SER A 139 -17.05 3.28 -16.75
CA SER A 139 -18.09 3.30 -15.72
C SER A 139 -19.42 3.13 -16.44
N ASP A 140 -20.23 2.14 -16.08
CA ASP A 140 -21.54 1.78 -16.67
C ASP A 140 -22.62 2.90 -16.57
N SER A 141 -22.36 4.09 -17.12
CA SER A 141 -23.30 5.21 -17.06
C SER A 141 -23.30 6.07 -18.31
N ASP A 142 -23.23 5.44 -19.48
CA ASP A 142 -23.57 6.08 -20.75
C ASP A 142 -24.89 5.48 -21.27
N GLU A 143 -26.01 5.84 -20.64
CA GLU A 143 -27.32 5.82 -21.31
C GLU A 143 -27.86 7.25 -21.42
N GLU A 144 -28.19 7.62 -22.66
CA GLU A 144 -28.71 8.90 -23.10
C GLU A 144 -30.02 9.30 -22.41
N GLY A 145 -30.11 10.58 -22.02
CA GLY A 145 -31.38 11.31 -22.04
C GLY A 145 -32.28 11.20 -20.80
N GLY A 146 -32.13 12.14 -19.86
CA GLY A 146 -33.17 12.37 -18.86
C GLY A 146 -32.75 13.35 -17.77
N ALA A 147 -33.26 14.58 -17.83
CA ALA A 147 -33.07 15.58 -16.78
C ALA A 147 -33.60 15.06 -15.43
N SER A 148 -32.72 14.91 -14.43
CA SER A 148 -33.12 15.00 -13.02
C SER A 148 -31.95 15.34 -12.10
N LYS A 149 -32.32 15.99 -11.00
CA LYS A 149 -31.53 16.86 -10.14
C LYS A 149 -30.70 16.10 -9.09
N ASN A 150 -29.66 16.79 -8.63
CA ASN A 150 -28.97 16.64 -7.34
C ASN A 150 -28.19 15.35 -7.09
N GLY A 151 -26.91 15.40 -7.46
CA GLY A 151 -25.86 14.62 -6.83
C GLY A 151 -24.54 14.95 -7.51
N LYS A 152 -23.72 15.83 -6.91
CA LYS A 152 -22.29 15.91 -7.27
C LYS A 152 -21.64 14.58 -6.90
N ARG A 153 -21.80 13.53 -7.70
CA ARG A 153 -20.82 12.43 -7.72
C ARG A 153 -19.58 13.06 -8.33
N ALA A 154 -18.61 13.40 -7.50
CA ALA A 154 -17.27 13.66 -8.00
C ALA A 154 -16.90 12.42 -8.83
N GLN A 155 -16.66 12.58 -10.14
CA GLN A 155 -16.09 11.51 -10.95
C GLN A 155 -14.81 11.08 -10.24
N SER A 156 -14.81 9.90 -9.64
CA SER A 156 -13.75 9.54 -8.71
C SER A 156 -12.45 9.35 -9.49
N SER A 157 -11.34 9.74 -8.88
CA SER A 157 -10.02 9.49 -9.45
C SER A 157 -9.74 7.99 -9.39
N TYR A 158 -9.22 7.41 -10.48
CA TYR A 158 -8.73 6.04 -10.47
C TYR A 158 -7.37 5.98 -9.76
N SER A 159 -7.23 5.03 -8.86
CA SER A 159 -5.99 4.66 -8.19
C SER A 159 -5.47 3.33 -8.72
N CYS A 160 -4.16 3.24 -8.93
CA CYS A 160 -3.48 2.06 -9.46
C CYS A 160 -2.88 1.23 -8.32
N LEU A 161 -3.23 -0.05 -8.25
CA LEU A 161 -2.61 -1.04 -7.38
C LEU A 161 -1.71 -1.97 -8.19
N HIS A 162 -0.42 -2.03 -7.84
CA HIS A 162 0.51 -3.02 -8.40
C HIS A 162 0.37 -4.34 -7.63
N CYS A 163 0.14 -5.41 -8.38
CA CYS A 163 -0.01 -6.76 -7.86
C CYS A 163 1.00 -7.70 -8.52
N TYR A 164 1.57 -8.60 -7.73
CA TYR A 164 2.53 -9.59 -8.20
C TYR A 164 2.04 -10.98 -7.82
N LEU A 165 1.99 -11.93 -8.74
CA LEU A 165 1.82 -13.34 -8.44
C LEU A 165 3.19 -14.02 -8.48
N LEU A 166 3.63 -14.49 -7.33
CA LEU A 166 4.90 -15.20 -7.16
C LEU A 166 4.66 -16.69 -7.43
N GLN A 167 5.34 -17.22 -8.46
CA GLN A 167 5.31 -18.63 -8.83
C GLN A 167 6.74 -19.18 -8.87
N PRO A 168 6.92 -20.51 -8.74
CA PRO A 168 8.23 -21.14 -8.92
C PRO A 168 8.85 -20.84 -10.29
N GLU A 169 8.02 -20.70 -11.33
CA GLU A 169 8.42 -20.46 -12.71
C GLU A 169 8.79 -18.99 -12.99
N GLY A 170 8.38 -18.06 -12.11
CA GLY A 170 8.60 -16.62 -12.30
C GLY A 170 7.66 -15.73 -11.52
N ILE A 171 7.63 -14.45 -11.88
CA ILE A 171 6.74 -13.45 -11.27
C ILE A 171 5.81 -12.94 -12.36
N ASP A 172 4.51 -13.18 -12.23
CA ASP A 172 3.50 -12.51 -13.05
C ASP A 172 3.15 -11.16 -12.40
N THR A 173 3.11 -10.09 -13.19
CA THR A 173 2.87 -8.72 -12.70
C THR A 173 1.61 -8.17 -13.35
N ARG A 174 0.68 -7.65 -12.54
CA ARG A 174 -0.55 -7.04 -13.01
C ARG A 174 -0.89 -5.78 -12.23
N ASP A 175 -1.20 -4.70 -12.93
CA ASP A 175 -1.75 -3.50 -12.31
C ASP A 175 -3.26 -3.44 -12.45
N ILE A 176 -3.93 -3.03 -11.39
CA ILE A 176 -5.38 -2.82 -11.34
C ILE A 176 -5.65 -1.33 -11.14
N CYS A 177 -6.60 -0.78 -11.87
CA CYS A 177 -7.16 0.53 -11.58
C CYS A 177 -8.48 0.36 -10.83
N VAL A 178 -8.56 0.96 -9.66
CA VAL A 178 -9.75 0.98 -8.83
C VAL A 178 -10.23 2.42 -8.69
N GLU A 179 -11.54 2.59 -8.73
CA GLU A 179 -12.21 3.87 -8.52
C GLU A 179 -12.27 4.19 -7.01
N GLU A 180 -11.12 4.31 -6.38
CA GLU A 180 -10.97 4.46 -4.93
C GLU A 180 -9.90 5.52 -4.62
N ASP A 181 -10.07 6.23 -3.50
CA ASP A 181 -9.07 7.19 -3.03
C ASP A 181 -7.82 6.46 -2.49
N LEU A 182 -6.63 7.05 -2.65
CA LEU A 182 -5.37 6.45 -2.18
C LEU A 182 -5.29 6.26 -0.66
N SER A 183 -6.15 6.93 0.10
CA SER A 183 -6.28 6.77 1.54
C SER A 183 -7.22 5.64 1.98
N ILE A 184 -7.92 5.01 1.04
CA ILE A 184 -8.86 3.91 1.35
C ILE A 184 -8.13 2.78 2.07
N GLN A 185 -8.84 2.17 3.03
CA GLN A 185 -8.41 0.96 3.68
C GLN A 185 -9.37 -0.16 3.25
N PRO A 186 -9.01 -0.96 2.25
CA PRO A 186 -9.87 -2.04 1.77
C PRO A 186 -9.99 -3.14 2.83
N SER A 187 -11.04 -3.96 2.74
CA SER A 187 -11.13 -5.17 3.57
C SER A 187 -10.25 -6.29 2.98
N TYR A 188 -9.85 -7.23 3.84
CA TYR A 188 -9.13 -8.43 3.42
C TYR A 188 -9.92 -9.25 2.39
N GLU A 189 -11.23 -9.42 2.60
CA GLU A 189 -12.10 -10.17 1.68
C GLU A 189 -12.22 -9.50 0.31
N ASP A 190 -12.30 -8.16 0.27
CA ASP A 190 -12.32 -7.42 -1.00
C ASP A 190 -11.02 -7.61 -1.75
N LEU A 191 -9.87 -7.46 -1.07
CA LEU A 191 -8.57 -7.70 -1.68
C LEU A 191 -8.43 -9.13 -2.19
N LEU A 192 -8.86 -10.11 -1.39
CA LEU A 192 -8.75 -11.53 -1.73
C LEU A 192 -9.59 -11.86 -2.97
N SER A 193 -10.85 -11.40 -2.99
CA SER A 193 -11.76 -11.59 -4.11
C SER A 193 -11.23 -10.94 -5.39
N ARG A 194 -10.74 -9.69 -5.30
CA ARG A 194 -10.14 -8.98 -6.43
C ARG A 194 -8.90 -9.70 -6.96
N MET A 195 -8.02 -10.21 -6.10
CA MET A 195 -6.82 -10.93 -6.56
C MET A 195 -7.16 -12.29 -7.21
N ARG A 196 -8.17 -13.00 -6.71
CA ARG A 196 -8.65 -14.25 -7.33
C ARG A 196 -9.14 -14.02 -8.75
N GLU A 197 -9.96 -13.00 -8.94
CA GLU A 197 -10.46 -12.60 -10.25
C GLU A 197 -9.32 -12.14 -11.17
N LEU A 198 -8.42 -11.30 -10.66
CA LEU A 198 -7.32 -10.73 -11.45
C LEU A 198 -6.39 -11.81 -11.99
N PHE A 199 -5.97 -12.76 -11.16
CA PHE A 199 -5.01 -13.80 -11.53
C PHE A 199 -5.68 -15.08 -12.02
N GLN A 200 -7.01 -15.22 -11.89
CA GLN A 200 -7.77 -16.44 -12.17
C GLN A 200 -7.27 -17.65 -11.36
N VAL A 201 -6.90 -17.41 -10.10
CA VAL A 201 -6.41 -18.45 -9.16
C VAL A 201 -7.17 -18.34 -7.84
N GLU A 202 -7.84 -19.42 -7.44
CA GLU A 202 -8.66 -19.47 -6.23
C GLU A 202 -7.85 -19.68 -4.93
N ASP A 203 -6.91 -20.64 -4.95
CA ASP A 203 -6.12 -21.06 -3.79
C ASP A 203 -4.88 -20.16 -3.60
N ILE A 204 -5.13 -18.90 -3.25
CA ILE A 204 -4.11 -17.87 -3.07
C ILE A 204 -3.99 -17.39 -1.63
N ALA A 205 -2.85 -16.81 -1.30
CA ALA A 205 -2.62 -16.02 -0.11
C ALA A 205 -2.05 -14.66 -0.46
N LEU A 206 -2.51 -13.64 0.27
CA LEU A 206 -2.09 -12.26 0.11
C LEU A 206 -0.91 -11.93 1.03
N ASN A 207 0.02 -11.15 0.50
CA ASN A 207 1.20 -10.72 1.24
C ASN A 207 1.56 -9.28 0.91
N TYR A 208 2.31 -8.66 1.81
CA TYR A 208 2.97 -7.39 1.55
C TYR A 208 4.43 -7.45 2.00
N ARG A 209 5.22 -6.45 1.60
CA ARG A 209 6.60 -6.30 2.07
C ARG A 209 6.67 -5.30 3.20
N ASP A 210 7.25 -5.71 4.32
CA ASP A 210 7.53 -4.79 5.41
C ASP A 210 8.65 -3.80 5.03
N PRO A 211 8.88 -2.73 5.80
CA PRO A 211 9.95 -1.76 5.53
C PRO A 211 11.38 -2.35 5.56
N LYS A 212 11.57 -3.57 6.10
CA LYS A 212 12.85 -4.28 6.07
C LYS A 212 13.01 -5.14 4.81
N GLY A 213 11.93 -5.36 4.06
CA GLY A 213 11.86 -6.14 2.83
C GLY A 213 11.43 -7.59 3.04
N ASP A 214 10.92 -7.93 4.22
CA ASP A 214 10.45 -9.27 4.56
C ASP A 214 9.02 -9.44 4.04
N LEU A 215 8.69 -10.63 3.52
CA LEU A 215 7.36 -10.96 3.02
C LEU A 215 6.45 -11.37 4.17
N ILE A 216 5.35 -10.65 4.35
CA ILE A 216 4.41 -10.83 5.46
C ILE A 216 3.04 -11.23 4.90
N ARG A 217 2.55 -12.41 5.31
CA ARG A 217 1.21 -12.88 4.98
C ARG A 217 0.14 -12.11 5.74
N ILE A 218 -0.86 -11.64 4.98
CA ILE A 218 -2.06 -10.93 5.44
C ILE A 218 -3.12 -11.98 5.71
N LEU A 219 -3.69 -11.98 6.92
CA LEU A 219 -4.70 -12.94 7.35
C LEU A 219 -6.06 -12.29 7.61
N ASP A 220 -6.08 -11.00 7.93
CA ASP A 220 -7.27 -10.27 8.36
C ASP A 220 -7.19 -8.76 8.06
N ASN A 221 -8.23 -8.04 8.46
CA ASN A 221 -8.33 -6.59 8.29
C ASN A 221 -7.29 -5.80 9.12
N GLU A 222 -6.79 -6.36 10.22
CA GLU A 222 -5.75 -5.71 11.04
C GLU A 222 -4.39 -5.78 10.36
N ASP A 223 -4.10 -6.87 9.64
CA ASP A 223 -2.93 -6.97 8.76
C ASP A 223 -3.01 -5.96 7.61
N VAL A 224 -4.17 -5.80 6.99
CA VAL A 224 -4.38 -4.79 5.94
C VAL A 224 -4.17 -3.38 6.47
N ALA A 225 -4.73 -3.06 7.65
CA ALA A 225 -4.51 -1.78 8.33
C ALA A 225 -3.02 -1.48 8.53
N LEU A 226 -2.26 -2.48 9.01
CA LEU A 226 -0.83 -2.34 9.25
C LEU A 226 -0.05 -2.13 7.95
N MET A 227 -0.35 -2.88 6.89
CA MET A 227 0.25 -2.70 5.56
C MET A 227 0.07 -1.26 5.07
N VAL A 228 -1.17 -0.74 5.11
CA VAL A 228 -1.48 0.63 4.71
C VAL A 228 -0.71 1.64 5.57
N GLN A 229 -0.64 1.42 6.88
CA GLN A 229 0.09 2.31 7.79
C GLN A 229 1.61 2.31 7.55
N GLU A 230 2.24 1.14 7.40
CA GLU A 230 3.69 1.02 7.14
C GLU A 230 4.08 1.63 5.79
N SER A 231 3.17 1.59 4.81
CA SER A 231 3.38 2.21 3.49
C SER A 231 3.47 3.73 3.56
N LYS A 232 2.69 4.38 4.44
CA LYS A 232 2.72 5.84 4.67
C LYS A 232 4.07 6.28 5.25
N GLN A 233 4.68 5.47 6.12
CA GLN A 233 5.99 5.75 6.72
C GLN A 233 7.14 5.58 5.71
N THR A 234 6.97 4.68 4.73
CA THR A 234 8.00 4.34 3.74
C THR A 234 7.89 5.19 2.46
N GLY A 235 6.73 5.79 2.19
CA GLY A 235 6.41 6.54 0.97
C GLY A 235 7.36 7.69 0.64
N SER A 236 8.12 8.21 1.63
CA SER A 236 9.12 9.26 1.38
C SER A 236 10.39 8.78 0.64
N LYS A 237 10.64 7.46 0.57
CA LYS A 237 11.88 6.89 -0.01
C LYS A 237 11.75 6.36 -1.44
N VAL A 238 10.53 6.13 -1.94
CA VAL A 238 10.27 5.53 -3.25
C VAL A 238 9.49 6.54 -4.10
N LYS A 239 10.05 6.98 -5.23
CA LYS A 239 9.31 7.78 -6.21
C LYS A 239 8.26 6.89 -6.86
N ARG A 240 6.98 7.17 -6.61
CA ARG A 240 5.82 6.48 -7.20
C ARG A 240 5.00 7.50 -8.03
N PRO A 241 4.31 7.08 -9.09
CA PRO A 241 3.25 7.88 -9.71
C PRO A 241 2.22 8.32 -8.67
N VAL A 242 1.69 9.52 -8.86
CA VAL A 242 0.79 10.18 -7.90
C VAL A 242 -0.54 9.48 -7.67
N ASN A 243 -0.95 8.58 -8.58
CA ASN A 243 -2.17 7.79 -8.48
C ASN A 243 -1.89 6.33 -8.11
N GLN A 244 -0.67 5.98 -7.72
CA GLN A 244 -0.35 4.62 -7.30
C GLN A 244 -0.50 4.47 -5.79
N PHE A 245 -1.13 3.37 -5.35
CA PHE A 245 -1.14 3.04 -3.92
C PHE A 245 0.29 2.95 -3.37
N PRO A 246 0.52 3.45 -2.14
CA PRO A 246 1.84 3.41 -1.52
C PRO A 246 2.26 1.98 -1.11
N TRP A 247 1.30 1.06 -1.04
CA TRP A 247 1.46 -0.37 -0.77
C TRP A 247 1.27 -1.21 -2.05
N GLU A 248 1.82 -2.42 -2.03
CA GLU A 248 1.78 -3.39 -3.13
C GLU A 248 1.34 -4.74 -2.58
N LEU A 249 0.60 -5.51 -3.37
CA LEU A 249 0.20 -6.87 -3.01
C LEU A 249 1.06 -7.91 -3.73
N LEU A 250 1.54 -8.88 -2.96
CA LEU A 250 2.25 -10.05 -3.44
C LEU A 250 1.38 -11.28 -3.16
N VAL A 251 0.83 -11.84 -4.22
CA VAL A 251 0.02 -13.05 -4.23
C VAL A 251 0.94 -14.26 -4.36
N THR A 252 0.62 -15.30 -3.61
CA THR A 252 1.31 -16.60 -3.63
C THR A 252 0.26 -17.70 -3.64
N HIS A 253 0.57 -18.92 -4.08
CA HIS A 253 -0.32 -20.03 -3.78
C HIS A 253 -0.47 -20.20 -2.27
N ALA A 254 -1.68 -20.48 -1.78
CA ALA A 254 -1.93 -20.49 -0.33
C ALA A 254 -1.06 -21.50 0.43
N LYS A 255 -0.76 -22.64 -0.23
CA LYS A 255 0.09 -23.72 0.29
C LYS A 255 1.57 -23.55 -0.03
N ASP A 256 1.93 -22.60 -0.89
CA ASP A 256 3.34 -22.32 -1.16
C ASP A 256 3.92 -21.53 0.01
N LEU A 257 4.65 -22.26 0.86
CA LEU A 257 5.36 -21.68 1.98
C LEU A 257 6.82 -21.39 1.67
N THR A 258 7.33 -21.81 0.50
CA THR A 258 8.76 -21.69 0.14
C THR A 258 9.20 -20.23 -0.05
N VAL A 259 8.24 -19.37 -0.39
CA VAL A 259 8.40 -17.90 -0.46
C VAL A 259 8.61 -17.25 0.91
N TYR A 260 8.27 -17.94 1.99
CA TYR A 260 8.54 -17.52 3.36
C TYR A 260 9.71 -18.35 3.88
N ASN A 261 10.84 -17.71 4.18
CA ASN A 261 11.92 -18.41 4.85
C ASN A 261 11.49 -18.82 6.26
N THR A 262 11.30 -20.11 6.49
CA THR A 262 10.99 -20.70 7.80
C THR A 262 12.20 -21.34 8.47
N GLU A 263 13.38 -21.26 7.84
CA GLU A 263 14.61 -21.79 8.43
C GLU A 263 15.09 -20.90 9.59
N TYR A 264 15.16 -21.51 10.76
CA TYR A 264 15.59 -20.95 12.05
C TYR A 264 17.10 -20.70 12.13
#